data_AF-A0A960RKQ4-F1
#
_entry.id   AF-A0A960RKQ4-F1
#
_cell.length_a   1.000
_cell.length_b   1.000
_cell.length_c   1.000
_cell.angle_alpha   90.00
_cell.angle_beta   90.00
_cell.angle_gamma   90.00
#
_symmetry.space_group_name_H-M   'P 1'
#
loop_
_entity.id
_entity.type
_entity.pdbx_description
1 polymer ?
#
loop_
_entity_poly.entity_id
_entity_poly.type
_entity_poly.pdbx_seq_one_letter_code
_entity_poly.pdbx_strand_id
1 'polypeptide(L)'
;MPIHLTRILRPMLGCLALFSTALLPSVSAQTYSTTLSGVTTWNGFGAPSTFTTEFPVGTSWTATLTWDTSAAALNSSATQGQFRLTAFELTLSGQSGDFTTSALANQGSFTINNDTNNNTYHSIQFTTAWGGANLTTGTIFGLNVDNLNISLGGIYTNGALSRSTPIGSLDLSNYDLTNTNASNLKIYYNNGAGSVQGSISAPALAPVPEPSTYALLAGCGVLAVVMLRRRR
;
A
#
# COMPACT_ATOMS: atom_id res chain seq x y z
N MET A 1 52.86 66.05 30.31
CA MET A 1 53.78 66.45 29.21
C MET A 1 54.47 65.20 28.69
N PRO A 2 54.72 65.11 27.38
CA PRO A 2 54.10 64.13 26.45
C PRO A 2 55.05 62.95 26.12
N ILE A 3 54.62 61.89 25.43
CA ILE A 3 54.67 61.77 23.97
C ILE A 3 53.63 60.75 23.47
N HIS A 4 52.88 61.19 22.46
CA HIS A 4 52.08 60.39 21.54
C HIS A 4 52.92 59.35 20.77
N LEU A 5 52.39 58.15 20.55
CA LEU A 5 52.55 57.52 19.24
C LEU A 5 51.32 56.70 18.84
N THR A 6 50.67 57.22 17.80
CA THR A 6 49.61 56.68 16.97
C THR A 6 50.16 55.60 16.02
N ARG A 7 49.40 54.51 15.82
CA ARG A 7 49.21 53.77 14.53
C ARG A 7 48.31 52.56 14.81
N ILE A 8 47.02 52.61 14.47
CA ILE A 8 46.44 52.26 13.16
C ILE A 8 46.94 50.91 12.65
N LEU A 9 46.11 49.88 12.79
CA LEU A 9 45.86 48.86 11.76
C LEU A 9 44.65 47.99 12.16
N ARG A 10 43.50 48.31 11.59
CA ARG A 10 42.44 47.32 11.34
C ARG A 10 42.72 46.70 9.96
N PRO A 11 42.65 45.37 9.86
CA PRO A 11 41.85 44.75 8.81
C PRO A 11 40.88 43.77 9.48
N MET A 12 39.56 44.00 9.40
CA MET A 12 38.71 43.29 8.43
C MET A 12 39.09 41.81 8.26
N LEU A 13 38.77 40.98 9.25
CA LEU A 13 38.32 39.60 9.06
C LEU A 13 36.88 39.60 9.61
N GLY A 14 35.84 39.68 8.78
CA GLY A 14 35.59 38.76 7.68
C GLY A 14 34.41 37.92 8.13
N CYS A 15 33.20 38.47 8.00
CA CYS A 15 31.95 37.74 8.12
C CYS A 15 32.02 36.50 7.22
N LEU A 16 32.17 35.33 7.82
CA LEU A 16 31.93 34.06 7.16
C LEU A 16 31.09 33.18 8.09
N ALA A 17 29.92 33.69 8.51
CA ALA A 17 28.81 32.82 8.87
C ALA A 17 28.22 32.27 7.56
N LEU A 18 28.96 31.35 6.93
CA LEU A 18 28.39 30.48 5.90
C LEU A 18 27.37 29.61 6.62
N PHE A 19 26.11 30.01 6.55
CA PHE A 19 24.96 29.14 6.72
C PHE A 19 25.08 28.02 5.69
N SER A 20 25.84 26.99 6.02
CA SER A 20 25.72 25.67 5.42
C SER A 20 24.47 25.02 5.98
N THR A 21 23.29 25.60 5.71
CA THR A 21 22.09 24.77 5.62
C THR A 21 22.28 23.96 4.35
N ALA A 22 22.96 22.83 4.51
CA ALA A 22 22.96 21.79 3.51
C ALA A 22 21.50 21.61 3.08
N LEU A 23 21.26 21.84 1.79
CA LEU A 23 20.08 21.39 1.08
C LEU A 23 20.04 19.87 1.24
N LEU A 24 19.56 19.40 2.39
CA LEU A 24 19.19 18.01 2.54
C LEU A 24 18.15 17.78 1.44
N PRO A 25 18.36 16.80 0.54
CA PRO A 25 17.35 16.48 -0.44
C PRO A 25 16.06 16.20 0.34
N SER A 26 15.05 17.04 0.15
CA SER A 26 13.71 16.75 0.60
C SER A 26 13.36 15.42 -0.02
N VAL A 27 13.34 14.35 0.78
CA VAL A 27 12.82 13.05 0.34
C VAL A 27 11.38 13.33 -0.03
N SER A 28 11.11 13.48 -1.32
CA SER A 28 9.77 13.75 -1.80
C SER A 28 8.90 12.58 -1.36
N ALA A 29 7.82 12.87 -0.63
CA ALA A 29 6.81 11.89 -0.29
C ALA A 29 6.43 11.13 -1.57
N GLN A 30 6.78 9.84 -1.62
CA GLN A 30 6.45 8.99 -2.75
C GLN A 30 5.23 8.18 -2.36
N THR A 31 4.17 8.29 -3.16
CA THR A 31 3.01 7.42 -3.02
C THR A 31 3.34 6.05 -3.61
N TYR A 32 3.13 5.00 -2.82
CA TYR A 32 3.18 3.63 -3.30
C TYR A 32 1.76 3.09 -3.40
N SER A 33 1.45 2.38 -4.49
CA SER A 33 0.16 1.74 -4.71
C SER A 33 0.35 0.31 -5.16
N THR A 34 -0.48 -0.59 -4.65
CA THR A 34 -0.51 -2.00 -5.03
C THR A 34 -1.95 -2.50 -5.10
N THR A 35 -2.18 -3.48 -5.95
CA THR A 35 -3.47 -4.14 -6.10
C THR A 35 -3.33 -5.60 -5.76
N LEU A 36 -4.16 -6.07 -4.83
CA LEU A 36 -4.36 -7.48 -4.54
C LEU A 36 -5.66 -7.94 -5.19
N SER A 37 -5.72 -9.20 -5.56
CA SER A 37 -6.94 -9.80 -6.12
C SER A 37 -7.12 -11.20 -5.60
N GLY A 38 -8.30 -11.76 -5.82
CA GLY A 38 -8.62 -13.11 -5.41
C GLY A 38 -10.06 -13.49 -5.68
N VAL A 39 -10.52 -14.54 -5.02
CA VAL A 39 -11.92 -14.99 -5.07
C VAL A 39 -12.44 -15.22 -3.65
N THR A 40 -13.75 -15.06 -3.46
CA THR A 40 -14.43 -15.47 -2.22
C THR A 40 -14.31 -16.98 -2.06
N THR A 41 -14.00 -17.44 -0.85
CA THR A 41 -13.87 -18.86 -0.51
C THR A 41 -14.95 -19.30 0.45
N TRP A 42 -15.57 -18.36 1.16
CA TRP A 42 -16.62 -18.64 2.10
C TRP A 42 -17.52 -17.41 2.34
N ASN A 43 -18.83 -17.64 2.30
CA ASN A 43 -19.82 -16.67 2.74
C ASN A 43 -20.29 -17.08 4.14
N GLY A 44 -19.94 -16.26 5.12
CA GLY A 44 -20.18 -16.58 6.52
C GLY A 44 -21.63 -16.65 6.93
N PHE A 45 -21.83 -17.11 8.16
CA PHE A 45 -23.15 -17.23 8.77
C PHE A 45 -23.87 -15.87 8.81
N GLY A 46 -25.18 -15.91 8.53
CA GLY A 46 -26.03 -14.71 8.55
C GLY A 46 -26.07 -13.92 7.24
N ALA A 47 -25.32 -14.32 6.20
CA ALA A 47 -25.53 -13.80 4.86
C ALA A 47 -26.92 -14.23 4.33
N PRO A 48 -27.80 -13.31 3.89
CA PRO A 48 -29.08 -13.68 3.31
C PRO A 48 -28.87 -14.42 1.98
N SER A 49 -29.85 -15.24 1.59
CA SER A 49 -29.77 -16.01 0.34
C SER A 49 -29.50 -15.11 -0.87
N THR A 50 -30.09 -13.92 -0.91
CA THR A 50 -29.86 -12.89 -1.94
C THR A 50 -28.39 -12.48 -2.06
N PHE A 51 -27.69 -12.31 -0.94
CA PHE A 51 -26.26 -12.03 -0.93
C PHE A 51 -25.47 -13.20 -1.52
N THR A 52 -25.76 -14.43 -1.08
CA THR A 52 -25.04 -15.62 -1.57
C THR A 52 -25.33 -15.97 -3.02
N THR A 53 -26.48 -15.53 -3.54
CA THR A 53 -26.81 -15.63 -4.96
C THR A 53 -26.06 -14.58 -5.78
N GLU A 54 -25.99 -13.34 -5.29
CA GLU A 54 -25.27 -12.27 -5.97
C GLU A 54 -23.75 -12.49 -5.98
N PHE A 55 -23.21 -12.86 -4.82
CA PHE A 55 -21.77 -13.06 -4.59
C PHE A 55 -21.53 -14.49 -4.09
N PRO A 56 -21.68 -15.52 -4.95
CA PRO A 56 -21.38 -16.88 -4.55
C PRO A 56 -19.90 -17.06 -4.17
N VAL A 57 -19.59 -18.20 -3.55
CA VAL A 57 -18.18 -18.63 -3.43
C VAL A 57 -17.58 -18.72 -4.83
N GLY A 58 -16.40 -18.16 -5.02
CA GLY A 58 -15.74 -17.99 -6.32
C GLY A 58 -15.91 -16.60 -6.94
N THR A 59 -16.69 -15.71 -6.33
CA THR A 59 -16.79 -14.29 -6.73
C THR A 59 -15.42 -13.63 -6.67
N SER A 60 -14.98 -13.07 -7.80
CA SER A 60 -13.73 -12.32 -7.88
C SER A 60 -13.78 -11.05 -7.06
N TRP A 61 -12.63 -10.68 -6.49
CA TRP A 61 -12.45 -9.40 -5.82
C TRP A 61 -11.09 -8.78 -6.16
N THR A 62 -11.04 -7.46 -6.09
CA THR A 62 -9.81 -6.67 -6.22
C THR A 62 -9.76 -5.64 -5.10
N ALA A 63 -8.57 -5.38 -4.57
CA ALA A 63 -8.34 -4.37 -3.55
C ALA A 63 -7.12 -3.53 -3.89
N THR A 64 -7.30 -2.21 -3.97
CA THR A 64 -6.22 -1.26 -4.19
C THR A 64 -5.84 -0.59 -2.88
N LEU A 65 -4.56 -0.68 -2.54
CA LEU A 65 -3.97 -0.20 -1.31
C LEU A 65 -2.93 0.86 -1.65
N THR A 66 -3.02 2.01 -1.01
CA THR A 66 -2.11 3.13 -1.27
C THR A 66 -1.64 3.75 0.05
N TRP A 67 -0.35 4.06 0.13
CA TRP A 67 0.23 4.80 1.27
C TRP A 67 1.36 5.72 0.82
N ASP A 68 1.70 6.66 1.69
CA ASP A 68 2.88 7.50 1.56
C ASP A 68 4.08 6.79 2.20
N THR A 69 5.12 6.53 1.41
CA THR A 69 6.33 5.83 1.87
C THR A 69 7.14 6.63 2.88
N SER A 70 6.90 7.95 2.96
CA SER A 70 7.52 8.86 3.93
C SER A 70 6.71 9.03 5.22
N ALA A 71 5.50 8.47 5.28
CA ALA A 71 4.62 8.63 6.43
C ALA A 71 5.24 8.06 7.70
N ALA A 72 5.12 8.83 8.79
CA ALA A 72 5.44 8.35 10.11
C ALA A 72 4.44 7.26 10.54
N ALA A 73 4.89 6.35 11.40
CA ALA A 73 3.99 5.39 12.04
C ALA A 73 2.97 6.15 12.90
N LEU A 74 1.69 5.76 12.81
CA LEU A 74 0.63 6.22 13.71
C LEU A 74 0.90 5.74 15.13
N ASN A 75 1.35 4.49 15.27
CA ASN A 75 1.72 3.85 16.51
C ASN A 75 2.88 2.89 16.25
N SER A 76 3.81 2.76 17.20
CA SER A 76 4.89 1.76 17.14
C SER A 76 5.22 1.23 18.53
N SER A 77 5.46 -0.07 18.67
CA SER A 77 5.76 -0.75 19.93
C SER A 77 7.05 -1.58 19.86
N ALA A 78 7.16 -2.67 20.63
CA ALA A 78 8.19 -3.71 20.45
C ALA A 78 7.76 -4.82 19.46
N THR A 79 6.46 -4.94 19.17
CA THR A 79 5.89 -6.01 18.34
C THR A 79 5.06 -5.53 17.16
N GLN A 80 4.60 -4.27 17.13
CA GLN A 80 3.73 -3.76 16.06
C GLN A 80 4.13 -2.37 15.56
N GLY A 81 3.92 -2.10 14.27
CA GLY A 81 4.03 -0.76 13.68
C GLY A 81 2.81 -0.51 12.79
N GLN A 82 2.05 0.54 13.09
CA GLN A 82 0.83 0.91 12.37
C GLN A 82 1.09 2.15 11.52
N PHE A 83 0.66 2.12 10.27
CA PHE A 83 0.85 3.18 9.29
C PHE A 83 -0.48 3.51 8.62
N ARG A 84 -0.64 4.76 8.20
CA ARG A 84 -1.86 5.21 7.56
C ARG A 84 -1.88 4.82 6.09
N LEU A 85 -3.02 4.33 5.62
CA LEU A 85 -3.31 4.23 4.18
C LEU A 85 -3.88 5.56 3.70
N THR A 86 -3.43 6.02 2.55
CA THR A 86 -4.04 7.13 1.84
C THR A 86 -5.25 6.67 1.04
N ALA A 87 -5.28 5.40 0.61
CA ALA A 87 -6.46 4.75 0.04
C ALA A 87 -6.50 3.26 0.38
N PHE A 88 -7.71 2.76 0.62
CA PHE A 88 -8.06 1.35 0.60
C PHE A 88 -9.41 1.26 -0.10
N GLU A 89 -9.42 0.73 -1.32
CA GLU A 89 -10.63 0.44 -2.09
C GLU A 89 -10.75 -1.07 -2.31
N LEU A 90 -11.96 -1.61 -2.21
CA LEU A 90 -12.31 -3.00 -2.48
C LEU A 90 -13.45 -3.05 -3.48
N THR A 91 -13.31 -3.89 -4.49
CA THR A 91 -14.36 -4.23 -5.46
C THR A 91 -14.65 -5.74 -5.42
N LEU A 92 -15.93 -6.10 -5.38
CA LEU A 92 -16.46 -7.45 -5.51
C LEU A 92 -17.27 -7.55 -6.81
N SER A 93 -16.93 -8.49 -7.68
CA SER A 93 -17.61 -8.65 -8.97
C SER A 93 -18.84 -9.55 -8.86
N GLY A 94 -19.98 -8.94 -8.54
CA GLY A 94 -21.27 -9.59 -8.42
C GLY A 94 -21.87 -9.96 -9.78
N GLN A 95 -22.90 -10.80 -9.75
CA GLN A 95 -23.61 -11.24 -10.96
C GLN A 95 -24.38 -10.10 -11.65
N SER A 96 -24.93 -9.16 -10.86
CA SER A 96 -25.69 -8.01 -11.36
C SER A 96 -24.83 -6.76 -11.55
N GLY A 97 -23.60 -6.76 -11.04
CA GLY A 97 -22.64 -5.68 -11.17
C GLY A 97 -21.59 -5.68 -10.07
N ASP A 98 -20.60 -4.80 -10.21
CA ASP A 98 -19.57 -4.63 -9.20
C ASP A 98 -20.13 -3.90 -7.97
N PHE A 99 -19.76 -4.39 -6.78
CA PHE A 99 -19.87 -3.64 -5.54
C PHE A 99 -18.52 -3.06 -5.18
N THR A 100 -18.45 -1.75 -5.00
CA THR A 100 -17.22 -1.05 -4.58
C THR A 100 -17.44 -0.28 -3.28
N THR A 101 -16.47 -0.39 -2.37
CA THR A 101 -16.41 0.41 -1.15
C THR A 101 -14.96 0.74 -0.81
N SER A 102 -14.75 1.83 -0.09
CA SER A 102 -13.42 2.30 0.29
C SER A 102 -13.41 2.88 1.69
N ALA A 103 -12.25 2.83 2.35
CA ALA A 103 -12.03 3.60 3.56
C ALA A 103 -12.22 5.09 3.25
N LEU A 104 -12.94 5.80 4.12
CA LEU A 104 -12.93 7.26 4.11
C LEU A 104 -11.49 7.77 4.33
N ALA A 105 -11.26 8.99 3.85
CA ALA A 105 -9.95 9.64 3.95
C ALA A 105 -9.40 9.53 5.37
N ASN A 106 -8.15 9.07 5.49
CA ASN A 106 -7.41 8.89 6.74
C ASN A 106 -7.94 7.82 7.72
N GLN A 107 -8.96 7.04 7.35
CA GLN A 107 -9.45 5.94 8.21
C GLN A 107 -8.69 4.63 7.97
N GLY A 108 -8.28 4.39 6.73
CA GLY A 108 -7.51 3.20 6.37
C GLY A 108 -6.15 3.17 7.05
N SER A 109 -5.74 1.98 7.49
CA SER A 109 -4.39 1.75 8.02
C SER A 109 -3.89 0.37 7.66
N PHE A 110 -2.59 0.18 7.78
CA PHE A 110 -2.00 -1.15 7.80
C PHE A 110 -1.04 -1.30 8.98
N THR A 111 -0.97 -2.52 9.50
CA THR A 111 -0.14 -2.85 10.65
C THR A 111 0.82 -3.95 10.26
N ILE A 112 2.11 -3.75 10.52
CA ILE A 112 3.09 -4.83 10.55
C ILE A 112 3.09 -5.39 11.97
N ASN A 113 2.73 -6.65 12.11
CA ASN A 113 2.87 -7.40 13.35
C ASN A 113 4.11 -8.30 13.26
N ASN A 114 4.91 -8.30 14.32
CA ASN A 114 5.98 -9.24 14.55
C ASN A 114 5.65 -10.01 15.83
N ASP A 115 5.27 -11.28 15.70
CA ASP A 115 5.10 -12.15 16.85
C ASP A 115 6.46 -12.66 17.31
N THR A 116 7.04 -11.96 18.28
CA THR A 116 8.35 -12.28 18.86
C THR A 116 8.34 -13.56 19.68
N ASN A 117 7.16 -14.10 20.02
CA ASN A 117 7.07 -15.23 20.96
C ASN A 117 7.21 -16.58 20.26
N ASN A 118 7.09 -16.62 18.92
CA ASN A 118 7.16 -17.87 18.15
C ASN A 118 7.94 -17.76 16.84
N ASN A 119 8.67 -16.67 16.58
CA ASN A 119 9.71 -16.57 15.54
C ASN A 119 9.31 -17.00 14.11
N THR A 120 8.01 -17.01 13.77
CA THR A 120 7.54 -17.66 12.51
C THR A 120 6.53 -16.84 11.70
N TYR A 121 5.92 -15.77 12.23
CA TYR A 121 4.91 -15.01 11.48
C TYR A 121 5.11 -13.50 11.61
N HIS A 122 5.60 -12.93 10.51
CA HIS A 122 5.39 -11.52 10.22
C HIS A 122 4.09 -11.41 9.45
N SER A 123 3.05 -10.83 10.05
CA SER A 123 1.80 -10.58 9.33
C SER A 123 1.68 -9.10 9.00
N ILE A 124 1.19 -8.78 7.81
CA ILE A 124 0.66 -7.45 7.52
C ILE A 124 -0.84 -7.52 7.51
N GLN A 125 -1.47 -6.53 8.14
CA GLN A 125 -2.92 -6.43 8.16
C GLN A 125 -3.34 -5.04 7.68
N PHE A 126 -4.04 -4.97 6.56
CA PHE A 126 -4.69 -3.77 6.05
C PHE A 126 -6.13 -3.72 6.55
N THR A 127 -6.61 -2.55 6.96
CA THR A 127 -7.97 -2.36 7.48
C THR A 127 -8.53 -0.98 7.14
N THR A 128 -9.86 -0.89 7.01
CA THR A 128 -10.59 0.37 6.79
C THR A 128 -10.96 1.11 8.08
N ALA A 129 -10.53 0.62 9.25
CA ALA A 129 -11.02 0.95 10.59
C ALA A 129 -12.47 0.50 10.82
N TRP A 130 -12.72 -0.10 11.98
CA TRP A 130 -14.02 -0.69 12.35
C TRP A 130 -15.15 0.34 12.36
N GLY A 131 -16.30 -0.06 11.85
CA GLY A 131 -17.55 0.71 11.79
C GLY A 131 -17.88 1.17 10.36
N GLY A 132 -19.11 0.92 9.92
CA GLY A 132 -19.56 1.28 8.56
C GLY A 132 -19.53 2.79 8.26
N ALA A 133 -19.48 3.64 9.28
CA ALA A 133 -19.28 5.09 9.13
C ALA A 133 -17.88 5.47 8.59
N ASN A 134 -16.91 4.54 8.62
CA ASN A 134 -15.58 4.74 8.06
C ASN A 134 -15.46 4.28 6.61
N LEU A 135 -16.57 3.90 5.98
CA LEU A 135 -16.64 3.42 4.60
C LEU A 135 -17.45 4.39 3.72
N THR A 136 -17.10 4.46 2.43
CA THR A 136 -17.89 5.18 1.43
C THR A 136 -19.24 4.51 1.17
N THR A 137 -19.26 3.18 1.17
CA THR A 137 -20.48 2.37 1.08
C THR A 137 -20.53 1.41 2.25
N GLY A 138 -21.40 1.69 3.22
CA GLY A 138 -21.55 0.91 4.46
C GLY A 138 -22.54 -0.26 4.38
N THR A 139 -23.15 -0.52 3.22
CA THR A 139 -24.14 -1.61 3.07
C THR A 139 -23.98 -2.39 1.78
N ILE A 140 -24.16 -3.70 1.83
CA ILE A 140 -24.16 -4.61 0.67
C ILE A 140 -25.33 -5.58 0.77
N PHE A 141 -26.30 -5.50 -0.14
CA PHE A 141 -27.50 -6.38 -0.15
C PHE A 141 -28.21 -6.48 1.21
N GLY A 142 -28.34 -5.34 1.91
CA GLY A 142 -29.00 -5.26 3.22
C GLY A 142 -28.13 -5.68 4.42
N LEU A 143 -26.88 -6.09 4.18
CA LEU A 143 -25.89 -6.28 5.24
C LEU A 143 -25.16 -4.97 5.51
N ASN A 144 -24.99 -4.61 6.79
CA ASN A 144 -24.15 -3.47 7.18
C ASN A 144 -22.69 -3.91 7.20
N VAL A 145 -21.86 -3.36 6.32
CA VAL A 145 -20.42 -3.63 6.30
C VAL A 145 -19.74 -2.79 7.36
N ASP A 146 -18.97 -3.44 8.24
CA ASP A 146 -18.31 -2.75 9.36
C ASP A 146 -16.82 -2.57 9.13
N ASN A 147 -16.16 -3.52 8.47
CA ASN A 147 -14.72 -3.49 8.33
C ASN A 147 -14.28 -4.36 7.14
N LEU A 148 -13.34 -3.85 6.37
CA LEU A 148 -12.59 -4.65 5.41
C LEU A 148 -11.23 -4.96 6.02
N ASN A 149 -10.78 -6.19 5.84
CA ASN A 149 -9.50 -6.63 6.36
C ASN A 149 -8.79 -7.50 5.34
N ILE A 150 -7.54 -7.16 5.03
CA ILE A 150 -6.67 -8.03 4.25
C ILE A 150 -5.49 -8.37 5.14
N SER A 151 -5.36 -9.64 5.49
CA SER A 151 -4.21 -10.17 6.21
C SER A 151 -3.28 -10.85 5.21
N LEU A 152 -1.98 -10.62 5.35
CA LEU A 152 -0.91 -11.29 4.61
C LEU A 152 -0.03 -12.00 5.63
N GLY A 153 -0.02 -13.33 5.61
CA GLY A 153 0.87 -14.15 6.42
C GLY A 153 2.23 -14.29 5.74
N GLY A 154 3.28 -13.81 6.39
CA GLY A 154 4.64 -13.97 5.91
C GLY A 154 5.29 -15.24 6.47
N ILE A 155 6.04 -15.94 5.61
CA ILE A 155 7.21 -16.73 6.00
C ILE A 155 8.40 -15.80 5.74
N TYR A 156 8.79 -15.00 6.73
CA TYR A 156 9.94 -14.12 6.55
C TYR A 156 11.23 -14.91 6.76
N THR A 157 11.89 -15.28 5.67
CA THR A 157 13.25 -15.85 5.69
C THR A 157 14.34 -14.78 5.67
N ASN A 158 14.04 -13.52 5.30
CA ASN A 158 15.01 -12.44 5.06
C ASN A 158 14.94 -11.23 6.03
N GLY A 159 14.65 -11.49 7.31
CA GLY A 159 14.78 -10.48 8.38
C GLY A 159 13.58 -9.54 8.54
N ALA A 160 13.32 -9.15 9.80
CA ALA A 160 12.12 -8.40 10.18
C ALA A 160 11.98 -7.06 9.44
N LEU A 161 10.77 -6.76 8.93
CA LEU A 161 10.45 -5.41 8.44
C LEU A 161 10.66 -4.38 9.54
N SER A 162 11.18 -3.20 9.16
CA SER A 162 11.33 -2.09 10.10
C SER A 162 9.97 -1.64 10.60
N ARG A 163 9.86 -1.51 11.92
CA ARG A 163 8.67 -1.07 12.66
C ARG A 163 8.75 0.42 13.04
N SER A 164 9.88 1.04 12.70
CA SER A 164 10.20 2.44 12.89
C SER A 164 10.49 3.08 11.52
N THR A 165 9.91 4.27 11.34
CA THR A 165 9.90 5.17 10.18
C THR A 165 11.11 5.17 9.22
N PRO A 166 10.91 5.58 7.94
CA PRO A 166 9.75 5.36 7.07
C PRO A 166 9.79 3.94 6.50
N ILE A 167 8.63 3.36 6.21
CA ILE A 167 8.52 1.98 5.75
C ILE A 167 9.09 1.75 4.34
N GLY A 168 9.32 2.85 3.59
CA GLY A 168 9.81 2.79 2.22
C GLY A 168 8.83 2.04 1.31
N SER A 169 9.38 1.34 0.31
CA SER A 169 8.62 0.40 -0.50
C SER A 169 8.39 -0.89 0.28
N LEU A 170 7.15 -1.14 0.69
CA LEU A 170 6.75 -2.45 1.20
C LEU A 170 6.65 -3.42 0.02
N ASP A 171 7.58 -4.37 -0.05
CA ASP A 171 7.57 -5.41 -1.07
C ASP A 171 6.72 -6.61 -0.63
N LEU A 172 5.52 -6.71 -1.22
CA LEU A 172 4.56 -7.77 -0.94
C LEU A 172 4.97 -9.15 -1.49
N SER A 173 6.01 -9.24 -2.34
CA SER A 173 6.49 -10.52 -2.87
C SER A 173 7.12 -11.43 -1.79
N ASN A 174 7.46 -10.86 -0.63
CA ASN A 174 8.02 -11.59 0.51
C ASN A 174 6.95 -12.27 1.38
N TYR A 175 5.68 -12.18 1.02
CA TYR A 175 4.56 -12.78 1.74
C TYR A 175 4.05 -14.03 1.04
N ASP A 176 3.66 -15.03 1.83
CA ASP A 176 3.01 -16.22 1.29
C ASP A 176 1.54 -15.90 1.03
N LEU A 177 1.26 -15.37 -0.15
CA LEU A 177 -0.10 -15.06 -0.59
C LEU A 177 -0.94 -16.32 -0.81
N THR A 178 -0.31 -17.50 -0.89
CA THR A 178 -0.99 -18.77 -1.19
C THR A 178 -1.49 -19.49 0.06
N ASN A 179 -0.93 -19.19 1.23
CA ASN A 179 -1.41 -19.71 2.50
C ASN A 179 -2.71 -19.02 2.92
N THR A 180 -3.84 -19.56 2.49
CA THR A 180 -5.18 -18.99 2.75
C THR A 180 -5.56 -18.91 4.23
N ASN A 181 -4.92 -19.70 5.10
CA ASN A 181 -5.13 -19.64 6.54
C ASN A 181 -4.50 -18.38 7.17
N ALA A 182 -3.43 -17.85 6.57
CA ALA A 182 -2.71 -16.68 7.08
C ALA A 182 -2.91 -15.43 6.19
N SER A 183 -3.09 -15.65 4.88
CA SER A 183 -3.30 -14.63 3.85
C SER A 183 -4.72 -14.68 3.32
N ASN A 184 -5.57 -13.75 3.72
CA ASN A 184 -6.98 -13.72 3.32
C ASN A 184 -7.58 -12.32 3.33
N LEU A 185 -8.63 -12.16 2.53
CA LEU A 185 -9.61 -11.10 2.65
C LEU A 185 -10.69 -11.52 3.66
N LYS A 186 -11.11 -10.57 4.51
CA LYS A 186 -12.32 -10.63 5.33
C LYS A 186 -13.13 -9.36 5.18
N ILE A 187 -14.41 -9.50 4.86
CA ILE A 187 -15.39 -8.43 4.84
C ILE A 187 -16.34 -8.70 6.00
N TYR A 188 -16.21 -7.94 7.07
CA TYR A 188 -17.06 -8.08 8.25
C TYR A 188 -18.35 -7.31 8.07
N TYR A 189 -19.45 -7.93 8.50
CA TYR A 189 -20.77 -7.31 8.48
C TYR A 189 -21.58 -7.63 9.73
N ASN A 190 -22.64 -6.84 9.94
CA ASN A 190 -23.56 -6.91 11.08
C ASN A 190 -22.85 -6.81 12.44
N ASN A 191 -22.02 -5.78 12.60
CA ASN A 191 -21.14 -5.55 13.73
C ASN A 191 -20.16 -6.72 13.99
N GLY A 192 -19.62 -7.30 12.91
CA GLY A 192 -18.71 -8.44 12.97
C GLY A 192 -19.36 -9.79 13.31
N ALA A 193 -20.69 -9.87 13.36
CA ALA A 193 -21.42 -11.12 13.58
C ALA A 193 -21.29 -12.11 12.42
N GLY A 194 -20.97 -11.62 11.22
CA GLY A 194 -20.66 -12.44 10.06
C GLY A 194 -19.52 -11.88 9.23
N SER A 195 -19.01 -12.69 8.30
CA SER A 195 -17.95 -12.26 7.39
C SER A 195 -17.99 -13.00 6.06
N VAL A 196 -17.62 -12.34 4.97
CA VAL A 196 -17.17 -13.03 3.75
C VAL A 196 -15.65 -13.21 3.84
N GLN A 197 -15.16 -14.38 3.47
CA GLN A 197 -13.73 -14.66 3.34
C GLN A 197 -13.35 -14.86 1.89
N GLY A 198 -12.14 -14.41 1.54
CA GLY A 198 -11.55 -14.63 0.22
C GLY A 198 -10.10 -15.05 0.28
N SER A 199 -9.71 -15.94 -0.63
CA SER A 199 -8.30 -16.26 -0.89
C SER A 199 -7.66 -15.15 -1.70
N ILE A 200 -6.36 -14.93 -1.50
CA ILE A 200 -5.57 -14.00 -2.31
C ILE A 200 -4.93 -14.79 -3.46
N SER A 201 -5.10 -14.31 -4.68
CA SER A 201 -4.35 -14.80 -5.82
C SER A 201 -2.99 -14.12 -5.84
N ALA A 202 -1.93 -14.87 -6.13
CA ALA A 202 -0.65 -14.26 -6.42
C ALA A 202 -0.84 -13.22 -7.55
N PRO A 203 -0.20 -12.04 -7.47
CA PRO A 203 -0.32 -11.04 -8.52
C PRO A 203 0.01 -11.71 -9.85
N ALA A 204 -0.90 -11.63 -10.81
CA ALA A 204 -0.63 -12.09 -12.16
C ALA A 204 0.65 -11.38 -12.61
N LEU A 205 1.71 -12.16 -12.88
CA LEU A 205 2.92 -11.60 -13.47
C LEU A 205 2.47 -10.78 -14.67
N ALA A 206 2.83 -9.49 -14.69
CA ALA A 206 2.51 -8.62 -15.81
C ALA A 206 2.87 -9.39 -17.09
N PRO A 207 1.99 -9.47 -18.10
CA PRO A 207 2.29 -10.20 -19.32
C PRO A 207 3.62 -9.71 -19.84
N VAL A 208 4.64 -10.57 -19.85
CA VAL A 208 5.90 -10.25 -20.47
C VAL A 208 5.55 -9.96 -21.92
N PRO A 209 5.78 -8.73 -22.43
CA PRO A 209 5.43 -8.41 -23.81
C PRO A 209 6.08 -9.46 -24.70
N GLU A 210 5.28 -10.11 -25.55
CA GLU A 210 5.83 -11.14 -26.42
C GLU A 210 6.98 -10.54 -27.26
N PRO A 211 7.98 -11.33 -27.68
CA PRO A 211 9.11 -10.86 -28.49
C PRO A 211 8.69 -10.02 -29.71
N SER A 212 7.50 -10.29 -30.26
CA SER A 212 6.85 -9.55 -31.34
C SER A 212 6.58 -8.07 -31.00
N THR A 213 6.27 -7.75 -29.75
CA THR A 213 6.02 -6.38 -29.27
C THR A 213 7.32 -5.55 -29.31
N TYR A 214 8.44 -6.16 -28.92
CA TYR A 214 9.76 -5.53 -29.02
C TYR A 214 10.22 -5.38 -30.47
N ALA A 215 9.94 -6.37 -31.32
CA ALA A 215 10.25 -6.32 -32.75
C ALA A 215 9.48 -5.20 -33.47
N LEU A 216 8.20 -4.99 -33.12
CA LEU A 216 7.38 -3.91 -33.68
C LEU A 216 7.89 -2.52 -33.28
N LEU A 217 8.19 -2.31 -31.99
CA LEU A 217 8.76 -1.05 -31.49
C LEU A 217 10.11 -0.73 -32.14
N ALA A 218 11.00 -1.73 -32.25
CA ALA A 218 12.28 -1.57 -32.94
C ALA A 218 12.09 -1.28 -34.44
N GLY A 219 11.15 -1.96 -35.11
CA GLY A 219 10.82 -1.74 -36.52
C GLY A 219 10.27 -0.35 -36.80
N CYS A 220 9.36 0.16 -35.96
CA CYS A 220 8.82 1.52 -36.06
C CYS A 220 9.91 2.59 -35.88
N GLY A 221 10.85 2.38 -34.95
CA GLY A 221 11.99 3.29 -34.75
C GLY A 221 12.91 3.38 -35.97
N VAL A 222 13.25 2.24 -36.58
CA VAL A 222 14.07 2.19 -37.80
C VAL A 222 13.34 2.86 -38.97
N LEU A 223 12.04 2.60 -39.14
CA LEU A 223 11.24 3.21 -40.21
C LEU A 223 11.15 4.74 -40.06
N ALA A 224 10.95 5.24 -38.84
CA ALA A 224 10.92 6.67 -38.55
C ALA A 224 12.26 7.36 -38.89
N VAL A 225 13.38 6.74 -38.52
CA VAL A 225 14.73 7.25 -38.84
C VAL A 225 14.98 7.27 -40.36
N VAL A 226 14.56 6.23 -41.08
CA VAL A 226 14.69 6.16 -42.55
C VAL A 226 13.83 7.23 -43.24
N MET A 227 12.60 7.44 -42.78
CA MET A 227 11.72 8.48 -43.33
C MET A 227 12.23 9.90 -43.06
N LEU A 228 12.83 10.15 -41.89
CA LEU A 228 13.46 11.43 -41.57
C LEU A 228 14.71 11.72 -42.40
N ARG A 229 15.52 10.69 -42.71
CA ARG A 229 16.71 10.85 -43.56
C ARG A 229 16.41 11.08 -45.04
N ARG A 230 15.29 10.55 -45.56
CA ARG A 230 14.88 10.77 -46.96
C ARG A 230 14.29 12.15 -47.26
N ARG A 231 13.94 12.93 -46.23
CA ARG A 231 13.36 14.28 -46.36
C ARG A 231 14.38 15.40 -46.22
N ARG A 232 15.66 15.08 -46.02
CA ARG A 232 16.79 16.02 -46.10
C ARG A 232 17.54 15.77 -47.40
#